data_AF-A0A257LVP1-F1
#
_entry.id   AF-A0A257LVP1-F1
#
_cell.length_a   1.000
_cell.length_b   1.000
_cell.length_c   1.000
_cell.angle_alpha   90.00
_cell.angle_beta   90.00
_cell.angle_gamma   90.00
#
_symmetry.space_group_name_H-M   'P 1'
#
loop_
_entity.id
_entity.type
_entity.pdbx_description
1 polymer ?
#
loop_
_entity_poly.entity_id
_entity_poly.type
_entity_poly.pdbx_seq_one_letter_code
_entity_poly.pdbx_strand_id
1 'polypeptide(L)'
;MEEPPPHVKFIFATTEANKILPTILSRCQRFDLRPIPTDLIAKHLLHIAKEEGVTLEETAAWAVAKGADGGMRDAQSMLDQLVSFCGNTITEANVLDVFGFTSREKVAQLGGALLARDTPTALSLIQKEAETGRELSQLLGELVGALRALLIAKLDPSADGEGIPADLWAGLVKAADAYPPDRILSAIDVFAETEGRMKWSTNKRLHFELGLIKAIQSLGEVRLSDVIKVLAKGADSLGETSAVTVPATPVAEAVAEPVAETPPPPAKVWEPEPEAPKPAPKKPGDPITSRFDSMIASAPEGSEPVPADEPPFRAEAPKEPPAPPKETKAVADDSFHHDPLIEHALTALEGRVVK
;
A
#
# COMPACT_ATOMS: atom_id res chain seq x y z
N MET A 1 -2.79 -18.25 -34.55
CA MET A 1 -1.56 -18.38 -33.74
C MET A 1 -0.80 -19.65 -34.07
N GLU A 2 -1.46 -20.80 -34.21
CA GLU A 2 -0.76 -22.07 -34.53
C GLU A 2 -0.12 -22.06 -35.93
N GLU A 3 -0.79 -21.48 -36.92
CA GLU A 3 -0.26 -21.38 -38.29
C GLU A 3 -0.50 -19.97 -38.84
N PRO A 4 0.23 -18.95 -38.35
CA PRO A 4 0.07 -17.60 -38.86
C PRO A 4 0.68 -17.49 -40.27
N PRO A 5 0.04 -16.77 -41.21
CA PRO A 5 0.67 -16.43 -42.47
C PRO A 5 2.01 -15.70 -42.25
N PRO A 6 3.04 -15.87 -43.10
CA PRO A 6 4.37 -15.29 -42.87
C PRO A 6 4.40 -13.76 -42.69
N HIS A 7 3.45 -13.06 -43.32
CA HIS A 7 3.32 -11.60 -43.27
C HIS A 7 2.56 -11.08 -42.04
N VAL A 8 1.94 -11.96 -41.24
CA VAL A 8 1.17 -11.57 -40.06
C VAL A 8 2.02 -11.74 -38.82
N LYS A 9 2.17 -10.66 -38.05
CA LYS A 9 2.81 -10.67 -36.73
C LYS A 9 1.77 -10.33 -35.67
N PHE A 10 1.77 -11.10 -34.58
CA PHE A 10 0.91 -10.87 -33.43
C PHE A 10 1.71 -10.22 -32.31
N ILE A 11 1.24 -9.08 -31.81
CA ILE A 11 1.81 -8.39 -30.66
C ILE A 11 0.70 -8.25 -29.63
N PHE A 12 0.86 -8.91 -28.48
CA PHE A 12 -0.07 -8.85 -27.38
C PHE A 12 0.54 -8.07 -26.23
N ALA A 13 -0.25 -7.19 -25.61
CA ALA A 13 0.12 -6.47 -24.40
C ALA A 13 -0.96 -6.71 -23.33
N THR A 14 -0.55 -7.04 -22.10
CA THR A 14 -1.45 -7.24 -20.96
C THR A 14 -0.76 -6.82 -19.66
N THR A 15 -1.52 -6.28 -18.72
CA THR A 15 -1.08 -6.03 -17.34
C THR A 15 -1.33 -7.22 -16.41
N GLU A 16 -2.10 -8.22 -16.86
CA GLU A 16 -2.53 -9.38 -16.08
C GLU A 16 -2.13 -10.69 -16.78
N ALA A 17 -0.82 -10.94 -16.90
CA ALA A 17 -0.29 -12.10 -17.62
C ALA A 17 -0.79 -13.45 -17.06
N ASN A 18 -1.09 -13.51 -15.77
CA ASN A 18 -1.64 -14.68 -15.08
C ASN A 18 -3.08 -15.03 -15.50
N LYS A 19 -3.82 -14.08 -16.09
CA LYS A 19 -5.16 -14.33 -16.65
C LYS A 19 -5.12 -14.84 -18.08
N ILE A 20 -3.96 -14.83 -18.74
CA ILE A 20 -3.82 -15.32 -20.11
C ILE A 20 -3.76 -16.84 -20.09
N LEU A 21 -4.50 -17.46 -21.02
CA LEU A 21 -4.55 -18.91 -21.15
C LEU A 21 -3.15 -19.49 -21.42
N PRO A 22 -2.76 -20.59 -20.76
CA PRO A 22 -1.47 -21.25 -21.00
C PRO A 22 -1.24 -21.63 -22.47
N THR A 23 -2.32 -21.90 -23.22
CA THR A 23 -2.27 -22.23 -24.66
C THR A 23 -1.86 -21.06 -25.55
N ILE A 24 -2.10 -19.82 -25.12
CA ILE A 24 -1.63 -18.62 -25.82
C ILE A 24 -0.19 -18.33 -25.40
N LEU A 25 0.09 -18.42 -24.08
CA LEU A 25 1.43 -18.19 -23.55
C LEU A 25 2.47 -19.15 -24.13
N SER A 26 2.11 -20.42 -24.37
CA SER A 26 3.03 -21.40 -24.95
C SER A 26 3.41 -21.13 -26.42
N ARG A 27 2.71 -20.19 -27.08
CA ARG A 27 2.89 -19.85 -28.50
C ARG A 27 3.34 -18.40 -28.72
N CYS A 28 3.63 -17.67 -27.63
CA CYS A 28 4.12 -16.31 -27.66
C CYS A 28 5.51 -16.23 -27.04
N GLN A 29 6.40 -15.42 -27.63
CA GLN A 29 7.56 -14.95 -26.91
C GLN A 29 7.10 -13.93 -25.86
N ARG A 30 7.37 -14.22 -24.58
CA ARG A 30 7.03 -13.32 -23.49
C ARG A 30 8.18 -12.35 -23.24
N PHE A 31 7.83 -11.06 -23.15
CA PHE A 31 8.72 -9.99 -22.70
C PHE A 31 8.07 -9.30 -21.52
N ASP A 32 8.72 -9.34 -20.36
CA ASP A 32 8.26 -8.66 -19.16
C ASP A 32 8.89 -7.27 -19.08
N LEU A 33 8.06 -6.24 -19.23
CA LEU A 33 8.49 -4.85 -19.04
C LEU A 33 8.38 -4.51 -17.56
N ARG A 34 9.51 -4.08 -16.97
CA ARG A 34 9.58 -3.67 -15.57
C ARG A 34 9.24 -2.18 -15.43
N PRO A 35 8.74 -1.74 -14.26
CA PRO A 35 8.60 -0.32 -13.95
C PRO A 35 9.91 0.43 -14.19
N ILE A 36 9.82 1.64 -14.73
CA ILE A 36 11.00 2.44 -15.07
C ILE A 36 11.55 3.09 -13.79
N PRO A 37 12.86 2.97 -13.51
CA PRO A 37 13.49 3.68 -12.40
C PRO A 37 13.19 5.18 -12.39
N THR A 38 12.93 5.74 -11.21
CA THR A 38 12.57 7.15 -11.02
C THR A 38 13.60 8.11 -11.61
N ASP A 39 14.90 7.79 -11.49
CA ASP A 39 15.97 8.62 -12.03
C ASP A 39 15.96 8.66 -13.57
N LEU A 40 15.62 7.54 -14.23
CA LEU A 40 15.48 7.49 -15.68
C LEU A 40 14.25 8.27 -16.16
N ILE A 41 13.13 8.18 -15.43
CA ILE A 41 11.95 9.01 -15.73
C ILE A 41 12.30 10.48 -15.61
N ALA A 42 12.91 10.91 -14.49
CA ALA A 42 13.27 12.31 -14.26
C ALA A 42 14.21 12.84 -15.37
N LYS A 43 15.25 12.08 -15.73
CA LYS A 43 16.17 12.43 -16.83
C LYS A 43 15.43 12.58 -18.16
N HIS A 44 14.48 11.69 -18.45
CA HIS A 44 13.72 11.75 -19.69
C HIS A 44 12.74 12.93 -19.71
N LEU A 45 12.10 13.26 -18.59
CA LEU A 45 11.25 14.46 -18.47
C LEU A 45 12.06 15.75 -18.68
N LEU A 46 13.26 15.84 -18.13
CA LEU A 46 14.16 16.98 -18.37
C LEU A 46 14.55 17.09 -19.85
N HIS A 47 14.76 15.96 -20.52
CA HIS A 47 15.03 15.93 -21.95
C HIS A 47 13.84 16.43 -22.77
N ILE A 48 12.63 15.93 -22.50
CA ILE A 48 11.39 16.38 -23.17
C ILE A 48 11.17 17.87 -22.92
N ALA A 49 11.28 18.32 -21.66
CA ALA A 49 11.09 19.73 -21.32
C ALA A 49 12.06 20.64 -22.08
N LYS A 50 13.32 20.21 -22.24
CA LYS A 50 14.31 20.94 -23.04
C LYS A 50 13.94 21.01 -24.53
N GLU A 51 13.43 19.94 -25.12
CA GLU A 51 13.02 19.92 -26.53
C GLU A 51 11.78 20.78 -26.78
N GLU A 52 10.85 20.81 -25.82
CA GLU A 52 9.60 21.58 -25.88
C GLU A 52 9.75 23.04 -25.40
N GLY A 53 10.96 23.47 -24.98
CA GLY A 53 11.20 24.84 -24.52
C GLY A 53 10.55 25.17 -23.16
N VAL A 54 10.40 24.16 -22.30
CA VAL A 54 9.91 24.25 -20.92
C VAL A 54 11.09 24.22 -19.96
N THR A 55 11.14 25.16 -19.03
CA THR A 55 12.10 25.17 -17.92
C THR A 55 11.56 24.29 -16.80
N LEU A 56 12.11 23.09 -16.65
CA LEU A 56 11.78 22.14 -15.60
C LEU A 56 12.96 22.00 -14.63
N GLU A 57 12.73 22.27 -13.35
CA GLU A 57 13.74 22.06 -12.31
C GLU A 57 14.01 20.55 -12.10
N GLU A 58 15.24 20.19 -11.73
CA GLU A 58 15.60 18.77 -11.49
C GLU A 58 14.80 18.15 -10.34
N THR A 59 14.58 18.91 -9.26
CA THR A 59 13.72 18.53 -8.12
C THR A 59 12.26 18.35 -8.55
N ALA A 60 11.76 19.20 -9.45
CA ALA A 60 10.43 19.08 -10.03
C ALA A 60 10.29 17.81 -10.89
N ALA A 61 11.26 17.55 -11.77
CA ALA A 61 11.30 16.35 -12.59
C ALA A 61 11.31 15.08 -11.73
N TRP A 62 12.08 15.10 -10.63
CA TRP A 62 12.13 14.00 -9.68
C TRP A 62 10.80 13.80 -8.94
N ALA A 63 10.15 14.89 -8.51
CA ALA A 63 8.83 14.84 -7.87
C ALA A 63 7.76 14.24 -8.80
N VAL A 64 7.74 14.64 -10.07
CA VAL A 64 6.84 14.04 -11.09
C VAL A 64 7.17 12.57 -11.30
N ALA A 65 8.45 12.24 -11.47
CA ALA A 65 8.89 10.86 -11.68
C ALA A 65 8.50 9.94 -10.53
N LYS A 66 8.57 10.42 -9.28
CA LYS A 66 8.14 9.64 -8.12
C LYS A 66 6.62 9.49 -8.07
N GLY A 67 5.87 10.55 -8.39
CA GLY A 67 4.41 10.50 -8.47
C GLY A 67 3.88 9.57 -9.56
N ALA A 68 4.65 9.36 -10.62
CA ALA A 68 4.29 8.49 -11.74
C ALA A 68 4.55 6.99 -11.49
N ASP A 69 5.20 6.62 -10.37
CA ASP A 69 5.41 5.24 -9.92
C ASP A 69 5.87 4.25 -11.02
N GLY A 70 6.84 4.66 -11.84
CA GLY A 70 7.41 3.83 -12.90
C GLY A 70 6.68 3.88 -14.25
N GLY A 71 5.56 4.61 -14.34
CA GLY A 71 4.80 4.84 -15.58
C GLY A 71 5.24 6.08 -16.34
N MET A 72 6.00 5.91 -17.44
CA MET A 72 6.41 7.06 -18.28
C MET A 72 5.21 7.83 -18.85
N ARG A 73 4.13 7.12 -19.19
CA ARG A 73 2.91 7.74 -19.69
C ARG A 73 2.27 8.67 -18.65
N ASP A 74 2.23 8.23 -17.40
CA ASP A 74 1.67 9.02 -16.31
C ASP A 74 2.56 10.23 -16.03
N ALA A 75 3.89 10.04 -16.04
CA ALA A 75 4.86 11.11 -15.90
C ALA A 75 4.72 12.21 -16.97
N GLN A 76 4.59 11.83 -18.24
CA GLN A 76 4.37 12.78 -19.34
C GLN A 76 3.00 13.48 -19.21
N SER A 77 1.95 12.74 -18.84
CA SER A 77 0.61 13.31 -18.61
C SER A 77 0.63 14.34 -17.46
N MET A 78 1.41 14.08 -16.41
CA MET A 78 1.63 15.02 -15.31
C MET A 78 2.42 16.25 -15.76
N LEU A 79 3.47 16.09 -16.58
CA LEU A 79 4.22 17.21 -17.14
C LEU A 79 3.33 18.12 -17.99
N ASP A 80 2.50 17.54 -18.86
CA ASP A 80 1.55 18.30 -19.69
C ASP A 80 0.56 19.11 -18.83
N GLN A 81 0.05 18.51 -17.76
CA GLN A 81 -0.82 19.21 -16.81
C GLN A 81 -0.09 20.38 -16.14
N LEU A 82 1.15 20.18 -15.70
CA LEU A 82 1.96 21.24 -15.08
C LEU A 82 2.22 22.39 -16.05
N VAL A 83 2.53 22.11 -17.31
CA VAL A 83 2.68 23.14 -18.35
C VAL A 83 1.38 23.93 -18.50
N SER A 84 0.22 23.24 -18.48
CA SER A 84 -1.08 23.89 -18.60
C SER A 84 -1.44 24.80 -17.41
N PHE A 85 -1.00 24.48 -16.19
CA PHE A 85 -1.34 25.23 -14.98
C PHE A 85 -0.29 26.29 -14.60
N CYS A 86 0.99 26.02 -14.85
CA CYS A 86 2.11 26.83 -14.37
C CYS A 86 2.89 27.54 -15.49
N GLY A 87 2.61 27.18 -16.76
CA GLY A 87 3.31 27.72 -17.93
C GLY A 87 4.69 27.08 -18.14
N ASN A 88 5.61 27.85 -18.72
CA ASN A 88 6.92 27.34 -19.16
C ASN A 88 7.97 27.22 -18.06
N THR A 89 7.67 27.53 -16.80
CA THR A 89 8.61 27.39 -15.69
C THR A 89 7.97 26.57 -14.59
N ILE A 90 8.48 25.36 -14.39
CA ILE A 90 7.95 24.38 -13.47
C ILE A 90 8.99 24.13 -12.37
N THR A 91 8.62 24.54 -11.15
CA THR A 91 9.41 24.31 -9.92
C THR A 91 8.84 23.15 -9.14
N GLU A 92 9.59 22.62 -8.17
CA GLU A 92 9.08 21.53 -7.31
C GLU A 92 7.78 21.93 -6.58
N ALA A 93 7.70 23.18 -6.10
CA ALA A 93 6.51 23.70 -5.43
C ALA A 93 5.26 23.62 -6.33
N ASN A 94 5.42 23.86 -7.63
CA ASN A 94 4.31 23.72 -8.58
C ASN A 94 3.82 22.27 -8.68
N VAL A 95 4.74 21.31 -8.74
CA VAL A 95 4.41 19.88 -8.76
C VAL A 95 3.65 19.49 -7.51
N LEU A 96 4.17 19.88 -6.35
CA LEU A 96 3.55 19.56 -5.07
C LEU A 96 2.13 20.14 -5.02
N ASP A 97 1.96 21.41 -5.37
CA ASP A 97 0.67 22.09 -5.27
C ASP A 97 -0.37 21.56 -6.26
N VAL A 98 0.01 21.30 -7.52
CA VAL A 98 -0.93 20.80 -8.54
C VAL A 98 -1.41 19.39 -8.22
N PHE A 99 -0.52 18.51 -7.76
CA PHE A 99 -0.87 17.11 -7.48
C PHE A 99 -1.21 16.83 -6.02
N GLY A 100 -1.17 17.85 -5.15
CA GLY A 100 -1.45 17.68 -3.73
C GLY A 100 -0.42 16.81 -3.00
N PHE A 101 0.80 16.69 -3.54
CA PHE A 101 1.87 15.90 -2.94
C PHE A 101 2.43 16.60 -1.71
N THR A 102 2.91 15.83 -0.75
CA THR A 102 3.54 16.38 0.46
C THR A 102 5.05 16.52 0.24
N SER A 103 5.64 17.59 0.75
CA SER A 103 7.10 17.81 0.63
C SER A 103 7.88 16.82 1.50
N ARG A 104 9.12 16.53 1.11
CA ARG A 104 10.00 15.61 1.84
C ARG A 104 10.28 16.08 3.26
N GLU A 105 10.35 17.38 3.48
CA GLU A 105 10.54 17.98 4.80
C GLU A 105 9.36 17.67 5.72
N LYS A 106 8.13 17.71 5.19
CA LYS A 106 6.93 17.40 5.97
C LYS A 106 6.84 15.92 6.31
N VAL A 107 7.22 15.04 5.38
CA VAL A 107 7.36 13.59 5.66
C VAL A 107 8.38 13.37 6.76
N ALA A 108 9.53 14.06 6.70
CA ALA A 108 10.56 13.96 7.72
C ALA A 108 10.11 14.53 9.07
N GLN A 109 9.36 15.64 9.10
CA GLN A 109 8.78 16.20 10.33
C GLN A 109 7.79 15.23 10.97
N LEU A 110 6.92 14.60 10.17
CA LEU A 110 5.96 13.62 10.65
C LEU A 110 6.66 12.36 11.19
N GLY A 111 7.67 11.85 10.47
CA GLY A 111 8.51 10.74 10.92
C GLY A 111 9.26 11.07 12.22
N GLY A 112 9.78 12.29 12.34
CA GLY A 112 10.43 12.78 13.55
C GLY A 112 9.48 12.86 14.74
N ALA A 113 8.27 13.39 14.56
CA ALA A 113 7.25 13.45 15.61
C ALA A 113 6.79 12.05 16.04
N LEU A 114 6.66 11.11 15.10
CA LEU A 114 6.36 9.70 15.37
C LEU A 114 7.47 9.05 16.22
N LEU A 115 8.74 9.19 15.82
CA LEU A 115 9.88 8.65 16.55
C LEU A 115 10.07 9.33 17.91
N ALA A 116 9.74 10.60 18.04
CA ALA A 116 9.72 11.31 19.32
C ALA A 116 8.53 10.91 20.21
N ARG A 117 7.57 10.14 19.68
CA ARG A 117 6.29 9.79 20.32
C ARG A 117 5.47 11.03 20.70
N ASP A 118 5.63 12.11 19.94
CA ASP A 118 4.89 13.36 20.12
C ASP A 118 3.56 13.30 19.34
N THR A 119 2.58 12.62 19.92
CA THR A 119 1.25 12.46 19.33
C THR A 119 0.57 13.80 19.01
N PRO A 120 0.57 14.82 19.89
CA PRO A 120 0.00 16.14 19.57
C PRO A 120 0.59 16.77 18.30
N THR A 121 1.92 16.82 18.17
CA THR A 121 2.57 17.40 16.99
C THR A 121 2.27 16.58 15.75
N ALA A 122 2.35 15.25 15.83
CA ALA A 122 2.09 14.38 14.69
C ALA A 122 0.62 14.48 14.18
N LEU A 123 -0.37 14.55 15.08
CA LEU A 123 -1.77 14.78 14.71
C LEU A 123 -1.99 16.17 14.11
N SER A 124 -1.33 17.20 14.65
CA SER A 124 -1.41 18.56 14.10
C SER A 124 -0.86 18.64 12.67
N LEU A 125 0.24 17.92 12.38
CA LEU A 125 0.78 17.81 11.03
C LEU A 125 -0.22 17.15 10.08
N ILE A 126 -0.82 16.02 10.45
CA ILE A 126 -1.84 15.35 9.63
C ILE A 126 -3.03 16.28 9.37
N GLN A 127 -3.51 16.98 10.40
CA GLN A 127 -4.60 17.94 10.27
C GLN A 127 -4.25 19.05 9.27
N LYS A 128 -3.07 19.64 9.39
CA LYS A 128 -2.62 20.71 8.50
C LYS A 128 -2.54 20.24 7.05
N GLU A 129 -1.98 19.06 6.81
CA GLU A 129 -1.91 18.51 5.45
C GLU A 129 -3.30 18.25 4.87
N ALA A 130 -4.22 17.70 5.68
CA ALA A 130 -5.61 17.48 5.27
C ALA A 130 -6.34 18.80 4.94
N GLU A 131 -6.15 19.85 5.74
CA GLU A 131 -6.74 21.17 5.52
C GLU A 131 -6.18 21.86 4.27
N THR A 132 -4.92 21.57 3.91
CA THR A 132 -4.31 22.05 2.65
C THR A 132 -4.69 21.21 1.42
N GLY A 133 -5.58 20.23 1.55
CA GLY A 133 -6.06 19.41 0.44
C GLY A 133 -5.04 18.37 -0.07
N ARG A 134 -4.04 18.03 0.75
CA ARG A 134 -3.01 17.06 0.37
C ARG A 134 -3.54 15.64 0.41
N GLU A 135 -3.01 14.77 -0.44
CA GLU A 135 -3.49 13.40 -0.51
C GLU A 135 -2.90 12.55 0.62
N LEU A 136 -3.73 12.29 1.64
CA LEU A 136 -3.30 11.62 2.87
C LEU A 136 -2.84 10.18 2.66
N SER A 137 -3.39 9.46 1.68
CA SER A 137 -2.91 8.10 1.37
C SER A 137 -1.49 8.13 0.85
N GLN A 138 -1.14 9.12 0.03
CA GLN A 138 0.21 9.30 -0.46
C GLN A 138 1.16 9.69 0.68
N LEU A 139 0.78 10.63 1.54
CA LEU A 139 1.57 10.99 2.72
C LEU A 139 1.86 9.76 3.62
N LEU A 140 0.87 8.90 3.84
CA LEU A 140 1.07 7.65 4.57
C LEU A 140 2.09 6.73 3.85
N GLY A 141 1.95 6.55 2.54
CA GLY A 141 2.90 5.75 1.75
C GLY A 141 4.33 6.30 1.79
N GLU A 142 4.49 7.62 1.73
CA GLU A 142 5.80 8.27 1.86
C GLU A 142 6.39 8.13 3.26
N LEU A 143 5.56 8.19 4.31
CA LEU A 143 5.99 7.92 5.68
C LEU A 143 6.44 6.47 5.85
N VAL A 144 5.73 5.51 5.26
CA VAL A 144 6.12 4.09 5.25
C VAL A 144 7.44 3.89 4.52
N GLY A 145 7.64 4.53 3.37
CA GLY A 145 8.91 4.54 2.64
C GLY A 145 10.06 5.07 3.50
N ALA A 146 9.88 6.22 4.15
CA ALA A 146 10.87 6.78 5.05
C ALA A 146 11.22 5.84 6.23
N LEU A 147 10.23 5.18 6.83
CA LEU A 147 10.46 4.20 7.90
C LEU A 147 11.20 2.95 7.40
N ARG A 148 10.89 2.48 6.19
CA ARG A 148 11.61 1.39 5.53
C ARG A 148 13.05 1.77 5.26
N ALA A 149 13.31 2.98 4.74
CA ALA A 149 14.65 3.48 4.53
C ALA A 149 15.44 3.52 5.86
N LEU A 150 14.81 3.94 6.97
CA LEU A 150 15.43 3.94 8.29
C LEU A 150 15.77 2.53 8.79
N LEU A 151 14.89 1.56 8.54
CA LEU A 151 15.13 0.16 8.87
C LEU A 151 16.33 -0.39 8.08
N ILE A 152 16.43 -0.07 6.79
CA ILE A 152 17.56 -0.46 5.94
C ILE A 152 18.85 0.24 6.40
N ALA A 153 18.79 1.53 6.74
CA ALA A 153 19.94 2.31 7.19
C ALA A 153 20.60 1.74 8.47
N LYS A 154 19.84 1.04 9.31
CA LYS A 154 20.38 0.32 10.48
C LYS A 154 21.18 -0.93 10.13
N LEU A 155 20.90 -1.53 8.98
CA LEU A 155 21.58 -2.74 8.49
C LEU A 155 22.72 -2.37 7.53
N ASP A 156 22.52 -1.31 6.76
CA ASP A 156 23.46 -0.79 5.77
C ASP A 156 23.58 0.75 5.91
N PRO A 157 24.70 1.25 6.44
CA PRO A 157 24.94 2.70 6.58
C PRO A 157 24.97 3.47 5.25
N SER A 158 25.04 2.79 4.10
CA SER A 158 25.02 3.41 2.77
C SER A 158 23.62 3.58 2.18
N ALA A 159 22.57 3.22 2.93
CA ALA A 159 21.19 3.33 2.49
C ALA A 159 20.79 4.79 2.15
N ASP A 160 20.09 4.94 1.02
CA ASP A 160 19.51 6.22 0.60
C ASP A 160 18.29 6.61 1.47
N GLY A 161 18.14 7.91 1.73
CA GLY A 161 17.06 8.49 2.54
C GLY A 161 15.76 8.75 1.76
N GLU A 162 15.58 8.10 0.61
CA GLU A 162 14.43 8.25 -0.29
C GLU A 162 14.14 9.71 -0.72
N GLY A 163 15.19 10.52 -0.88
CA GLY A 163 15.11 11.92 -1.27
C GLY A 163 14.82 12.89 -0.12
N ILE A 164 14.87 12.46 1.14
CA ILE A 164 14.81 13.36 2.30
C ILE A 164 16.12 14.19 2.37
N PRO A 165 16.05 15.51 2.59
CA PRO A 165 17.24 16.35 2.74
C PRO A 165 18.22 15.81 3.78
N ALA A 166 19.52 15.82 3.47
CA ALA A 166 20.56 15.15 4.25
C ALA A 166 20.56 15.53 5.75
N ASP A 167 20.32 16.80 6.07
CA ASP A 167 20.26 17.28 7.46
C ASP A 167 19.07 16.69 8.23
N LEU A 168 17.90 16.61 7.60
CA LEU A 168 16.70 16.01 8.19
C LEU A 168 16.85 14.49 8.29
N TRP A 169 17.45 13.86 7.28
CA TRP A 169 17.73 12.44 7.26
C TRP A 169 18.65 12.02 8.41
N ALA A 170 19.75 12.75 8.61
CA ALA A 170 20.68 12.51 9.72
C ALA A 170 19.97 12.62 11.09
N GLY A 171 19.06 13.59 11.23
CA GLY A 171 18.22 13.73 12.42
C GLY A 171 17.30 12.52 12.65
N LEU A 172 16.67 12.01 11.59
CA LEU A 172 15.81 10.82 11.66
C LEU A 172 16.58 9.55 12.01
N VAL A 173 17.75 9.33 11.39
CA VAL A 173 18.61 8.17 11.70
C VAL A 173 18.99 8.18 13.18
N LYS A 174 19.41 9.33 13.70
CA LYS A 174 19.73 9.50 15.13
C LYS A 174 18.53 9.27 16.04
N ALA A 175 17.34 9.74 15.66
CA ALA A 175 16.11 9.49 16.43
C ALA A 175 15.72 8.01 16.41
N ALA A 176 15.94 7.34 15.27
CA ALA A 176 15.64 5.93 15.11
C ALA A 176 16.52 5.04 16.01
N ASP A 177 17.75 5.43 16.34
CA ASP A 177 18.66 4.67 17.21
C ASP A 177 18.08 4.32 18.59
N ALA A 178 17.11 5.11 19.08
CA ALA A 178 16.42 4.83 20.33
C ALA A 178 15.57 3.54 20.28
N TYR A 179 15.28 3.02 19.08
CA TYR A 179 14.38 1.88 18.87
C TYR A 179 15.12 0.68 18.25
N PRO A 180 14.87 -0.57 18.67
CA PRO A 180 15.34 -1.72 17.93
C PRO A 180 14.61 -1.86 16.57
N PRO A 181 15.21 -2.52 15.56
CA PRO A 181 14.62 -2.71 14.23
C PRO A 181 13.19 -3.24 14.25
N ASP A 182 12.89 -4.21 15.12
CA ASP A 182 11.57 -4.82 15.24
C ASP A 182 10.45 -3.85 15.63
N ARG A 183 10.79 -2.71 16.25
CA ARG A 183 9.81 -1.66 16.61
C ARG A 183 9.40 -0.84 15.40
N ILE A 184 10.39 -0.49 14.58
CA ILE A 184 10.15 0.21 13.32
C ILE A 184 9.33 -0.69 12.39
N LEU A 185 9.66 -1.99 12.34
CA LEU A 185 8.87 -2.98 11.60
C LEU A 185 7.41 -3.02 12.04
N SER A 186 7.14 -3.07 13.35
CA SER A 186 5.76 -3.07 13.84
C SER A 186 5.01 -1.76 13.60
N ALA A 187 5.71 -0.61 13.57
CA ALA A 187 5.09 0.64 13.13
C ALA A 187 4.70 0.58 11.64
N ILE A 188 5.57 0.01 10.79
CA ILE A 188 5.29 -0.22 9.36
C ILE A 188 4.07 -1.14 9.19
N ASP A 189 3.96 -2.24 9.95
CA ASP A 189 2.82 -3.16 9.87
C ASP A 189 1.49 -2.46 10.21
N VAL A 190 1.48 -1.62 11.25
CA VAL A 190 0.31 -0.81 11.62
C VAL A 190 -0.07 0.14 10.48
N PHE A 191 0.91 0.75 9.82
CA PHE A 191 0.65 1.64 8.70
C PHE A 191 0.18 0.91 7.44
N ALA A 192 0.71 -0.27 7.13
CA ALA A 192 0.21 -1.10 6.04
C ALA A 192 -1.25 -1.51 6.24
N GLU A 193 -1.64 -1.87 7.47
CA GLU A 193 -3.05 -2.13 7.80
C GLU A 193 -3.91 -0.86 7.64
N THR A 194 -3.37 0.29 8.07
CA THR A 194 -4.04 1.59 7.98
C THR A 194 -4.27 1.99 6.52
N GLU A 195 -3.27 1.81 5.65
CA GLU A 195 -3.36 2.08 4.22
C GLU A 195 -4.46 1.24 3.55
N GLY A 196 -4.52 -0.05 3.86
CA GLY A 196 -5.58 -0.94 3.36
C GLY A 196 -6.99 -0.46 3.76
N ARG A 197 -7.14 0.09 4.96
CA ARG A 197 -8.41 0.69 5.44
C ARG A 197 -8.71 2.02 4.76
N MET A 198 -7.70 2.86 4.50
CA MET A 198 -7.87 4.16 3.83
C MET A 198 -8.32 4.02 2.38
N LYS A 199 -7.90 2.96 1.67
CA LYS A 199 -8.22 2.73 0.25
C LYS A 199 -9.72 2.80 -0.07
N TRP A 200 -10.57 2.33 0.83
CA TRP A 200 -12.03 2.27 0.65
C TRP A 200 -12.80 3.19 1.59
N SER A 201 -12.11 4.04 2.35
CA SER A 201 -12.74 4.88 3.35
C SER A 201 -13.12 6.25 2.81
N THR A 202 -14.28 6.74 3.23
CA THR A 202 -14.71 8.12 3.00
C THR A 202 -13.98 9.11 3.91
N ASN A 203 -13.48 8.66 5.07
CA ASN A 203 -12.75 9.50 6.03
C ASN A 203 -11.31 9.01 6.21
N LYS A 204 -10.48 9.24 5.19
CA LYS A 204 -9.05 8.91 5.19
C LYS A 204 -8.30 9.51 6.38
N ARG A 205 -8.66 10.75 6.78
CA ARG A 205 -8.06 11.46 7.92
C ARG A 205 -8.21 10.68 9.22
N LEU A 206 -9.43 10.24 9.54
CA LEU A 206 -9.69 9.47 10.76
C LEU A 206 -8.83 8.20 10.82
N HIS A 207 -8.73 7.47 9.71
CA HIS A 207 -7.91 6.25 9.67
C HIS A 207 -6.44 6.55 9.86
N PHE A 208 -5.92 7.59 9.24
CA PHE A 208 -4.52 7.97 9.40
C PHE A 208 -4.23 8.41 10.84
N GLU A 209 -5.08 9.24 11.46
CA GLU A 209 -4.93 9.67 12.85
C GLU A 209 -4.93 8.46 13.81
N LEU A 210 -5.86 7.51 13.64
CA LEU A 210 -5.90 6.29 14.45
C LEU A 210 -4.69 5.38 14.20
N GLY A 211 -4.25 5.23 12.96
CA GLY A 211 -3.06 4.45 12.59
C GLY A 211 -1.79 5.04 13.20
N LEU A 212 -1.65 6.36 13.16
CA LEU A 212 -0.54 7.09 13.76
C LEU A 212 -0.49 6.88 15.28
N ILE A 213 -1.62 7.00 15.97
CA ILE A 213 -1.70 6.77 17.42
C ILE A 213 -1.26 5.33 17.75
N LYS A 214 -1.76 4.34 17.00
CA LYS A 214 -1.37 2.93 17.17
C LYS A 214 0.11 2.70 16.90
N ALA A 215 0.69 3.34 15.88
CA ALA A 215 2.11 3.22 15.57
C ALA A 215 2.99 3.83 16.67
N ILE A 216 2.62 4.99 17.22
CA ILE A 216 3.32 5.60 18.37
C ILE A 216 3.24 4.70 19.61
N GLN A 217 2.11 4.01 19.81
CA GLN A 217 1.94 3.03 20.89
C GLN A 217 2.83 1.80 20.67
N SER A 218 2.89 1.24 19.46
CA SER A 218 3.70 0.05 19.16
C SER A 218 5.21 0.29 19.31
N LEU A 219 5.67 1.52 19.06
CA LEU A 219 7.03 1.96 19.38
C LEU A 219 7.33 1.94 20.88
N GLY A 220 6.32 2.16 21.72
CA GLY A 220 6.44 2.26 23.18
C GLY A 220 6.01 1.01 23.97
N GLU A 221 5.46 -0.01 23.33
CA GLU A 221 5.04 -1.25 24.00
C GLU A 221 6.23 -1.89 24.72
N VAL A 222 6.07 -2.37 25.96
CA VAL A 222 7.14 -3.16 26.61
C VAL A 222 7.01 -4.60 26.13
N ARG A 223 8.00 -5.14 25.43
CA ARG A 223 7.97 -6.54 24.97
C ARG A 223 8.55 -7.47 26.02
N LEU A 224 8.14 -8.73 25.95
CA LEU A 224 8.70 -9.79 26.79
C LEU A 224 10.23 -9.87 26.68
N SER A 225 10.80 -9.61 25.49
CA SER A 225 12.25 -9.50 25.29
C SER A 225 12.91 -8.40 26.11
N ASP A 226 12.22 -7.27 26.30
CA ASP A 226 12.72 -6.15 27.09
C ASP A 226 12.62 -6.49 28.59
N VAL A 227 11.54 -7.14 29.01
CA VAL A 227 11.38 -7.69 30.37
C VAL A 227 12.45 -8.73 30.68
N ILE A 228 12.70 -9.68 29.76
CA ILE A 228 13.75 -10.71 29.92
C ILE A 228 15.13 -10.06 30.03
N LYS A 229 15.45 -9.05 29.22
CA LYS A 229 16.74 -8.33 29.32
C LYS A 229 16.90 -7.60 30.65
N VAL A 230 15.84 -6.97 31.15
CA VAL A 230 15.85 -6.28 32.46
C VAL A 230 15.97 -7.30 33.60
N LEU A 231 15.25 -8.42 33.53
CA LEU A 231 15.33 -9.49 34.53
C LEU A 231 16.68 -10.20 34.52
N ALA A 232 17.28 -10.43 33.34
CA ALA A 232 18.61 -11.01 33.22
C ALA A 232 19.68 -10.08 33.80
N LYS A 233 19.62 -8.77 33.49
CA LYS A 233 20.49 -7.76 34.12
C LYS A 233 20.29 -7.64 35.64
N GLY A 234 19.04 -7.79 36.10
CA GLY A 234 18.70 -7.83 37.53
C GLY A 234 19.25 -9.07 38.23
N ALA A 235 19.18 -10.24 37.57
CA ALA A 235 19.74 -11.50 38.08
C ALA A 235 21.28 -11.44 38.15
N ASP A 236 21.94 -10.83 37.17
CA ASP A 236 23.39 -10.61 37.20
C ASP A 236 23.80 -9.65 38.33
N SER A 237 22.99 -8.62 38.63
CA SER A 237 23.23 -7.71 39.78
C SER A 237 23.00 -8.35 41.15
N LEU A 238 22.27 -9.47 41.20
CA LEU A 238 22.10 -10.30 42.40
C LEU A 238 23.22 -11.35 42.56
N GLY A 239 24.13 -11.47 41.59
CA GLY A 239 25.29 -12.38 41.63
C GLY A 239 26.52 -11.84 42.37
N GLU A 240 26.55 -10.53 42.71
CA GLU A 240 27.71 -9.87 43.34
C GLU A 240 27.42 -9.23 44.71
N THR A 241 26.30 -9.58 45.37
CA THR A 241 26.12 -9.20 46.78
C THR A 241 26.44 -10.36 47.71
N SER A 242 27.65 -10.27 48.29
CA SER A 242 28.08 -10.91 49.51
C SER A 242 26.93 -11.27 50.45
N ALA A 243 26.96 -12.51 50.92
CA ALA A 243 26.12 -13.05 51.97
C ALA A 243 25.94 -12.05 53.13
N VAL A 244 24.78 -11.41 53.19
CA VAL A 244 24.29 -10.78 54.40
C VAL A 244 23.42 -11.80 55.11
N THR A 245 23.99 -12.40 56.15
CA THR A 245 23.27 -13.16 57.17
C THR A 245 22.19 -12.29 57.80
N VAL A 246 20.94 -12.68 57.61
CA VAL A 246 19.79 -12.12 58.33
C VAL A 246 19.70 -12.83 59.69
N PRO A 247 19.71 -12.13 60.85
CA PRO A 247 19.42 -12.76 62.13
C PRO A 247 17.92 -13.03 62.24
N ALA A 248 17.57 -14.28 62.47
CA ALA A 248 16.23 -14.70 62.88
C ALA A 248 15.94 -14.21 64.30
N THR A 249 14.82 -13.50 64.47
CA THR A 249 14.19 -13.22 65.78
C THR A 249 12.69 -13.52 65.66
N PRO A 250 12.03 -14.07 66.69
CA PRO A 250 10.91 -15.00 66.51
C PRO A 250 9.54 -14.31 66.41
N VAL A 251 8.62 -15.08 65.86
CA VAL A 251 7.18 -14.82 65.68
C VAL A 251 6.51 -14.50 67.01
N ALA A 252 5.88 -13.33 67.10
CA ALA A 252 4.87 -13.01 68.09
C ALA A 252 3.48 -13.12 67.45
N GLU A 253 2.68 -13.97 68.05
CA GLU A 253 1.30 -14.35 67.78
C GLU A 253 0.38 -13.12 67.87
N ALA A 254 -0.23 -12.73 66.75
CA ALA A 254 -1.29 -11.73 66.69
C ALA A 254 -2.61 -12.41 66.31
N VAL A 255 -3.55 -12.27 67.22
CA VAL A 255 -4.91 -12.82 67.28
C VAL A 255 -5.68 -12.56 65.98
N ALA A 256 -6.31 -13.61 65.47
CA ALA A 256 -7.25 -13.56 64.36
C ALA A 256 -8.58 -12.92 64.80
N GLU A 257 -8.97 -11.82 64.15
CA GLU A 257 -10.36 -11.35 64.11
C GLU A 257 -11.05 -11.89 62.84
N PRO A 258 -12.33 -12.29 62.92
CA PRO A 258 -13.02 -12.95 61.82
C PRO A 258 -13.46 -11.93 60.78
N VAL A 259 -12.97 -12.09 59.54
CA VAL A 259 -13.56 -11.42 58.37
C VAL A 259 -14.86 -12.16 58.02
N ALA A 260 -15.98 -11.47 58.18
CA ALA A 260 -17.28 -11.94 57.74
C ALA A 260 -17.30 -12.12 56.21
N GLU A 261 -17.66 -13.31 55.75
CA GLU A 261 -17.98 -13.61 54.36
C GLU A 261 -19.18 -12.77 53.90
N THR A 262 -18.95 -11.91 52.92
CA THR A 262 -20.04 -11.33 52.12
C THR A 262 -20.51 -12.35 51.07
N PRO A 263 -21.82 -12.65 50.99
CA PRO A 263 -22.34 -13.58 50.00
C PRO A 263 -22.32 -12.96 48.58
N PRO A 264 -22.25 -13.80 47.53
CA PRO A 264 -22.28 -13.33 46.14
C PRO A 264 -23.66 -12.71 45.79
N PRO A 265 -23.70 -11.75 44.86
CA PRO A 265 -24.94 -11.07 44.47
C PRO A 265 -25.90 -12.03 43.75
N PRO A 266 -27.23 -11.89 43.93
CA PRO A 266 -28.20 -12.74 43.27
C PRO A 266 -28.24 -12.46 41.76
N ALA A 267 -28.42 -13.54 40.99
CA ALA A 267 -28.61 -13.51 39.55
C ALA A 267 -29.81 -12.63 39.17
N LYS A 268 -29.60 -11.71 38.22
CA LYS A 268 -30.67 -10.91 37.62
C LYS A 268 -31.61 -11.84 36.85
N VAL A 269 -32.87 -11.88 37.32
CA VAL A 269 -34.00 -12.41 36.57
C VAL A 269 -34.22 -11.50 35.37
N TRP A 270 -34.19 -12.07 34.16
CA TRP A 270 -34.56 -11.40 32.93
C TRP A 270 -36.08 -11.35 32.84
N GLU A 271 -36.63 -10.14 32.82
CA GLU A 271 -38.03 -9.85 32.53
C GLU A 271 -38.11 -9.38 31.07
N PRO A 272 -39.04 -9.90 30.25
CA PRO A 272 -39.06 -9.63 28.82
C PRO A 272 -39.40 -8.16 28.52
N GLU A 273 -38.65 -7.59 27.58
CA GLU A 273 -38.75 -6.21 27.10
C GLU A 273 -40.10 -5.96 26.38
N PRO A 274 -40.76 -4.81 26.62
CA PRO A 274 -42.06 -4.52 26.01
C PRO A 274 -41.95 -4.22 24.50
N GLU A 275 -42.96 -4.68 23.77
CA GLU A 275 -43.18 -4.50 22.33
C GLU A 275 -42.99 -3.05 21.86
N ALA A 276 -42.26 -2.88 20.75
CA ALA A 276 -42.07 -1.60 20.08
C ALA A 276 -43.40 -1.04 19.52
N PRO A 277 -43.65 0.28 19.62
CA PRO A 277 -44.86 0.89 19.09
C PRO A 277 -44.84 0.94 17.55
N LYS A 278 -45.97 0.55 16.93
CA LYS A 278 -46.22 0.67 15.49
C LYS A 278 -46.16 2.13 15.02
N PRO A 279 -45.59 2.43 13.83
CA PRO A 279 -45.51 3.81 13.33
C PRO A 279 -46.88 4.35 12.90
N ALA A 280 -47.16 5.59 13.31
CA ALA A 280 -48.33 6.37 12.92
C ALA A 280 -48.19 6.96 11.50
N PRO A 281 -49.31 7.28 10.80
CA PRO A 281 -49.31 7.62 9.38
C PRO A 281 -48.79 9.06 9.12
N LYS A 282 -47.96 9.23 8.09
CA LYS A 282 -47.48 10.55 7.61
C LYS A 282 -48.57 11.28 6.82
N LYS A 283 -48.81 12.55 7.14
CA LYS A 283 -49.58 13.51 6.33
C LYS A 283 -48.70 14.11 5.20
N PRO A 284 -49.31 14.58 4.09
CA PRO A 284 -48.62 14.78 2.82
C PRO A 284 -48.07 16.21 2.65
N GLY A 285 -46.87 16.32 2.07
CA GLY A 285 -46.28 17.59 1.64
C GLY A 285 -44.86 17.42 1.11
N ASP A 286 -44.71 17.15 -0.20
CA ASP A 286 -43.84 17.88 -1.14
C ASP A 286 -43.81 17.18 -2.53
N PRO A 287 -43.71 17.92 -3.66
CA PRO A 287 -44.21 17.46 -4.96
C PRO A 287 -43.21 16.66 -5.83
N ILE A 288 -42.07 16.25 -5.29
CA ILE A 288 -40.95 15.71 -6.09
C ILE A 288 -40.79 14.18 -5.95
N THR A 289 -41.35 13.57 -4.89
CA THR A 289 -41.30 12.11 -4.70
C THR A 289 -42.47 11.34 -5.35
N SER A 290 -43.52 12.02 -5.81
CA SER A 290 -44.72 11.37 -6.38
C SER A 290 -44.56 10.81 -7.81
N ARG A 291 -43.46 11.15 -8.51
CA ARG A 291 -43.19 10.65 -9.87
C ARG A 291 -42.55 9.27 -9.91
N PHE A 292 -41.80 8.88 -8.88
CA PHE A 292 -41.18 7.55 -8.83
C PHE A 292 -42.13 6.50 -8.25
N ASP A 293 -42.94 6.86 -7.25
CA ASP A 293 -43.94 5.94 -6.68
C ASP A 293 -45.08 5.62 -7.66
N SER A 294 -45.44 6.56 -8.56
CA SER A 294 -46.45 6.31 -9.61
C SER A 294 -45.94 5.44 -10.77
N MET A 295 -44.62 5.34 -10.97
CA MET A 295 -44.01 4.43 -11.95
C MET A 295 -43.90 2.99 -11.41
N ILE A 296 -43.76 2.83 -10.09
CA ILE A 296 -43.72 1.51 -9.44
C ILE A 296 -45.13 0.90 -9.34
N ALA A 297 -46.15 1.72 -9.10
CA ALA A 297 -47.56 1.27 -9.01
C ALA A 297 -48.24 0.98 -10.37
N SER A 298 -47.58 1.28 -11.50
CA SER A 298 -48.11 1.05 -12.85
C SER A 298 -47.42 -0.11 -13.59
N ALA A 299 -46.58 -0.88 -12.90
CA ALA A 299 -45.99 -2.10 -13.45
C ALA A 299 -47.02 -3.25 -13.45
N PRO A 300 -47.25 -3.94 -14.58
CA PRO A 300 -48.15 -5.09 -14.62
C PRO A 300 -47.57 -6.25 -13.79
N GLU A 301 -48.29 -6.66 -12.74
CA GLU A 301 -48.03 -7.89 -11.97
C GLU A 301 -48.40 -9.10 -12.83
N GLY A 302 -47.41 -9.68 -13.51
CA GLY A 302 -47.61 -10.88 -14.31
C GLY A 302 -46.55 -11.07 -15.39
N SER A 303 -45.29 -11.21 -14.99
CA SER A 303 -44.27 -11.82 -15.85
C SER A 303 -43.44 -12.77 -15.01
N GLU A 304 -43.71 -14.07 -15.19
CA GLU A 304 -42.81 -15.12 -14.76
C GLU A 304 -41.44 -14.92 -15.45
N PRO A 305 -40.31 -15.14 -14.77
CA PRO A 305 -39.01 -15.03 -15.40
C PRO A 305 -38.87 -16.14 -16.45
N VAL A 306 -38.79 -15.74 -17.72
CA VAL A 306 -38.40 -16.63 -18.81
C VAL A 306 -36.97 -17.11 -18.52
N PRO A 307 -36.70 -18.42 -18.44
CA PRO A 307 -35.33 -18.92 -18.33
C PRO A 307 -34.54 -18.45 -19.55
N ALA A 308 -33.35 -17.89 -19.32
CA ALA A 308 -32.44 -17.56 -20.40
C ALA A 308 -32.07 -18.85 -21.15
N ASP A 309 -32.36 -18.89 -22.45
CA ASP A 309 -31.91 -19.96 -23.34
C ASP A 309 -30.38 -20.10 -23.25
N GLU A 310 -29.92 -21.30 -22.93
CA GLU A 310 -28.50 -21.65 -23.00
C GLU A 310 -28.02 -21.58 -24.47
N PRO A 311 -26.82 -21.02 -24.74
CA PRO A 311 -26.25 -21.05 -26.08
C PRO A 311 -25.99 -22.51 -26.53
N PRO A 312 -26.14 -22.84 -27.83
CA PRO A 312 -26.05 -24.22 -28.30
C PRO A 312 -24.59 -24.60 -28.48
N PHE A 313 -23.88 -24.87 -27.38
CA PHE A 313 -22.61 -25.59 -27.42
C PHE A 313 -22.70 -26.81 -26.51
N ARG A 314 -23.39 -27.83 -27.03
CA ARG A 314 -23.27 -29.19 -26.52
C ARG A 314 -21.86 -29.67 -26.80
N ALA A 315 -21.04 -29.82 -25.76
CA ALA A 315 -19.78 -30.54 -25.86
C ALA A 315 -20.07 -31.98 -26.30
N GLU A 316 -19.67 -32.35 -27.52
CA GLU A 316 -19.58 -33.75 -27.90
C GLU A 316 -18.53 -34.44 -27.02
N ALA A 317 -18.85 -35.65 -26.54
CA ALA A 317 -17.92 -36.47 -25.78
C ALA A 317 -16.67 -36.78 -26.63
N PRO A 318 -15.47 -36.90 -26.02
CA PRO A 318 -14.24 -37.12 -26.78
C PRO A 318 -14.30 -38.45 -27.53
N LYS A 319 -14.15 -38.42 -28.86
CA LYS A 319 -13.77 -39.60 -29.64
C LYS A 319 -12.30 -39.92 -29.36
N GLU A 320 -11.98 -41.20 -29.19
CA GLU A 320 -10.62 -41.71 -29.02
C GLU A 320 -9.66 -41.15 -30.10
N PRO A 321 -8.41 -40.83 -29.73
CA PRO A 321 -7.44 -40.26 -30.65
C PRO A 321 -7.00 -41.28 -31.71
N PRO A 322 -6.86 -40.90 -32.98
CA PRO A 322 -6.22 -41.76 -33.97
C PRO A 322 -4.71 -41.84 -33.70
N ALA A 323 -4.13 -42.99 -34.04
CA ALA A 323 -2.71 -43.30 -33.87
C ALA A 323 -1.77 -42.28 -34.56
N PRO A 324 -0.55 -42.05 -34.02
CA PRO A 324 0.34 -41.01 -34.51
C PRO A 324 0.84 -41.31 -35.93
N PRO A 325 0.87 -40.32 -36.85
CA PRO A 325 1.62 -40.43 -38.08
C PRO A 325 3.13 -40.37 -37.79
N LYS A 326 3.88 -41.17 -38.57
CA LYS A 326 5.32 -41.37 -38.46
C LYS A 326 6.12 -40.07 -38.62
N GLU A 327 7.16 -39.97 -37.80
CA GLU A 327 8.24 -38.98 -37.86
C GLU A 327 8.69 -38.71 -39.30
N THR A 328 8.58 -37.46 -39.71
CA THR A 328 9.34 -36.91 -40.84
C THR A 328 10.31 -35.88 -40.28
N LYS A 329 11.60 -36.10 -40.56
CA LYS A 329 12.73 -35.33 -40.06
C LYS A 329 12.56 -33.84 -40.32
N ALA A 330 12.56 -33.03 -39.26
CA ALA A 330 12.69 -31.59 -39.34
C ALA A 330 14.09 -31.24 -39.86
N VAL A 331 14.13 -30.53 -40.99
CA VAL A 331 15.31 -29.80 -41.43
C VAL A 331 15.36 -28.54 -40.56
N ALA A 332 16.47 -28.36 -39.83
CA ALA A 332 16.73 -27.15 -39.06
C ALA A 332 16.89 -25.97 -40.03
N ASP A 333 15.94 -25.04 -40.00
CA ASP A 333 16.10 -23.75 -40.65
C ASP A 333 16.23 -22.68 -39.57
N ASP A 334 17.47 -22.23 -39.38
CA ASP A 334 17.94 -21.25 -38.38
C ASP A 334 17.52 -19.80 -38.74
N SER A 335 16.43 -19.67 -39.51
CA SER A 335 15.97 -18.44 -40.17
C SER A 335 15.35 -17.42 -39.21
N PHE A 336 14.92 -17.80 -38.00
CA PHE A 336 14.20 -16.90 -37.10
C PHE A 336 15.12 -15.95 -36.32
N HIS A 337 16.31 -16.42 -35.92
CA HIS A 337 17.26 -15.63 -35.14
C HIS A 337 18.07 -14.61 -35.97
N HIS A 338 17.98 -14.71 -37.30
CA HIS A 338 18.67 -13.83 -38.25
C HIS A 338 17.70 -12.85 -38.94
N ASP A 339 16.49 -12.67 -38.42
CA ASP A 339 15.56 -11.67 -38.93
C ASP A 339 16.08 -10.26 -38.57
N PRO A 340 16.37 -9.39 -39.55
CA PRO A 340 16.95 -8.07 -39.31
C PRO A 340 16.07 -7.17 -38.44
N LEU A 341 14.74 -7.40 -38.36
CA LEU A 341 13.86 -6.66 -37.46
C LEU A 341 13.99 -7.13 -36.00
N ILE A 342 14.23 -8.42 -35.79
CA ILE A 342 14.44 -8.99 -34.46
C ILE A 342 15.80 -8.54 -33.91
N GLU A 343 16.84 -8.54 -34.74
CA GLU A 343 18.15 -7.98 -34.36
C GLU A 343 18.07 -6.48 -34.05
N HIS A 344 17.31 -5.71 -34.83
CA HIS A 344 17.11 -4.28 -34.56
C HIS A 344 16.36 -4.07 -33.25
N ALA A 345 15.32 -4.86 -32.97
CA ALA A 345 14.56 -4.78 -31.73
C ALA A 345 15.42 -5.18 -30.51
N LEU A 346 16.24 -6.23 -30.63
CA LEU A 346 17.17 -6.66 -29.58
C LEU A 346 18.22 -5.59 -29.28
N THR A 347 18.72 -4.91 -30.31
CA THR A 347 19.69 -3.82 -30.18
C THR A 347 19.06 -2.58 -29.56
N ALA A 348 17.84 -2.22 -29.97
CA ALA A 348 17.11 -1.06 -29.46
C ALA A 348 16.63 -1.24 -28.01
N LEU A 349 16.39 -2.48 -27.58
CA LEU A 349 15.83 -2.80 -26.26
C LEU A 349 16.85 -3.41 -25.28
N GLU A 350 18.14 -3.45 -25.64
CA GLU A 350 19.22 -4.11 -24.86
C GLU A 350 18.87 -5.55 -24.44
N GLY A 351 18.11 -6.27 -25.27
CA GLY A 351 17.61 -7.61 -24.97
C GLY A 351 18.66 -8.71 -25.19
N ARG A 352 18.65 -9.75 -24.36
CA ARG A 352 19.41 -11.00 -24.61
C ARG A 352 18.47 -12.12 -25.01
N VAL A 353 18.79 -12.82 -26.09
CA VAL A 353 18.16 -14.08 -26.47
C VAL A 353 18.68 -15.17 -25.53
N VAL A 354 17.82 -15.64 -24.63
CA VAL A 354 18.12 -16.84 -23.83
C VAL A 354 17.66 -18.04 -24.66
N LYS A 355 18.61 -18.89 -25.07
CA LYS A 355 18.31 -20.15 -25.73
C LYS A 355 17.72 -21.18 -24.78
#